data_AF-A0AB37IN40-F1
#
_entry.id   AF-A0AB37IN40-F1
#
_cell.length_a   1.000
_cell.length_b   1.000
_cell.length_c   1.000
_cell.angle_alpha   90.00
_cell.angle_beta   90.00
_cell.angle_gamma   90.00
#
_symmetry.space_group_name_H-M   'P 1'
#
loop_
_entity.id
_entity.type
_entity.pdbx_description
1 polymer ?
#
loop_
_entity_poly.entity_id
_entity_poly.type
_entity_poly.pdbx_seq_one_letter_code
_entity_poly.pdbx_strand_id
1 'polypeptide(L)'
;MSFSKNLKIEAYDSWEKGFNHPFIQELGKGILAKKTFQFYLLQDYLYLFEYAKVFALAAAKSDNEHQLFHFVEAQYSILATELDLHRQYMLDYAIEKEEFNTVQPSFYNRSYTANMLAIGHSGGVAEIIAAILPCAWTYYDYASRLKKR
;
A
#
# COMPACT_ATOMS: atom_id res chain seq x y z
N MET A 1 3.20 -2.00 -27.11
CA MET A 1 2.68 -1.53 -25.81
C MET A 1 3.35 -2.36 -24.73
N SER A 2 3.78 -1.80 -23.59
CA SER A 2 4.42 -2.60 -22.54
C SER A 2 3.38 -3.41 -21.75
N PHE A 3 3.80 -4.53 -21.17
CA PHE A 3 2.92 -5.38 -20.35
C PHE A 3 2.25 -4.59 -19.21
N SER A 4 3.02 -3.76 -18.50
CA SER A 4 2.51 -2.88 -17.45
C SER A 4 1.43 -1.90 -17.90
N LYS A 5 1.51 -1.39 -19.14
CA LYS A 5 0.46 -0.53 -19.71
C LYS A 5 -0.81 -1.31 -20.00
N ASN A 6 -0.68 -2.54 -20.51
CA ASN A 6 -1.84 -3.41 -20.72
C ASN A 6 -2.54 -3.73 -19.40
N LEU A 7 -1.80 -4.07 -18.33
CA LEU A 7 -2.40 -4.30 -17.01
C LEU A 7 -3.20 -3.10 -16.51
N LYS A 8 -2.70 -1.87 -16.71
CA LYS A 8 -3.44 -0.65 -16.33
C LYS A 8 -4.71 -0.47 -17.17
N ILE A 9 -4.68 -0.81 -18.46
CA ILE A 9 -5.85 -0.76 -19.35
C ILE A 9 -6.91 -1.76 -18.87
N GLU A 10 -6.51 -3.00 -18.59
CA GLU A 10 -7.43 -4.03 -18.08
C GLU A 10 -8.04 -3.65 -16.71
N ALA A 11 -7.26 -2.97 -15.86
CA ALA A 11 -7.70 -2.52 -14.54
C ALA A 11 -8.42 -1.15 -14.55
N TYR A 12 -8.62 -0.53 -15.72
CA TYR A 12 -9.02 0.88 -15.84
C TYR A 12 -10.30 1.22 -15.04
N ASP A 13 -11.33 0.38 -15.14
CA ASP A 13 -12.59 0.63 -14.44
C ASP A 13 -12.42 0.65 -12.91
N SER A 14 -11.64 -0.28 -12.36
CA SER A 14 -11.34 -0.31 -10.93
C SER A 14 -10.44 0.86 -10.53
N TRP A 15 -9.49 1.22 -11.40
CA TRP A 15 -8.58 2.34 -11.21
C TRP A 15 -9.32 3.68 -11.11
N GLU A 16 -10.26 3.94 -12.02
CA GLU A 16 -11.03 5.18 -12.01
C GLU A 16 -12.09 5.20 -10.91
N LYS A 17 -12.69 4.05 -10.55
CA LYS A 17 -13.55 3.95 -9.37
C LYS A 17 -12.79 4.27 -8.08
N GLY A 18 -11.55 3.78 -7.95
CA GLY A 18 -10.68 4.10 -6.81
C GLY A 18 -10.39 5.60 -6.71
N PHE A 19 -10.00 6.23 -7.82
CA PHE A 19 -9.74 7.67 -7.83
C PHE A 19 -10.98 8.50 -7.48
N ASN A 20 -12.14 8.15 -8.03
CA ASN A 20 -13.38 8.88 -7.82
C ASN A 20 -14.12 8.49 -6.52
N HIS A 21 -13.56 7.59 -5.72
CA HIS A 21 -14.14 7.19 -4.45
C HIS A 21 -14.24 8.40 -3.49
N PRO A 22 -15.33 8.54 -2.71
CA PRO A 22 -15.52 9.67 -1.80
C PRO A 22 -14.31 9.93 -0.89
N PHE A 23 -13.69 8.88 -0.34
CA PHE A 23 -12.48 9.00 0.48
C PHE A 23 -11.36 9.80 -0.20
N ILE A 24 -10.99 9.46 -1.44
CA ILE A 24 -9.91 10.11 -2.18
C ILE A 24 -10.30 11.54 -2.58
N GLN A 25 -11.55 11.74 -2.99
CA GLN A 25 -12.05 13.05 -3.39
C GLN A 25 -12.15 14.02 -2.22
N GLU A 26 -12.63 13.56 -1.07
CA GLU A 26 -12.72 14.37 0.16
C GLU A 26 -11.34 14.65 0.75
N LEU A 27 -10.42 13.67 0.70
CA LEU A 27 -9.02 13.85 1.10
C LEU A 27 -8.38 14.96 0.26
N GLY A 28 -8.52 14.90 -1.07
CA GLY A 28 -8.00 15.91 -1.97
C GLY A 28 -8.61 17.31 -1.80
N LYS A 29 -9.85 17.40 -1.29
CA LYS A 29 -10.54 18.66 -0.98
C LYS A 29 -10.25 19.17 0.45
N GLY A 30 -9.57 18.39 1.28
CA GLY A 30 -9.34 18.72 2.69
C GLY A 30 -10.60 18.69 3.56
N ILE A 31 -11.66 18.01 3.12
CA ILE A 31 -12.94 17.92 3.86
C ILE A 31 -13.21 16.53 4.45
N LEU A 32 -12.30 15.57 4.25
CA LEU A 32 -12.43 14.23 4.80
C LEU A 32 -12.56 14.30 6.33
N ALA A 33 -13.56 13.61 6.87
CA ALA A 33 -13.77 13.58 8.32
C ALA A 33 -12.54 13.01 9.05
N LYS A 34 -12.10 13.72 10.10
CA LYS A 34 -10.91 13.35 10.89
C LYS A 34 -10.92 11.88 11.33
N LYS A 35 -12.06 11.39 11.85
CA LYS A 35 -12.21 9.99 12.29
C LYS A 35 -12.01 8.97 11.17
N THR A 36 -12.45 9.29 9.95
CA THR A 36 -12.25 8.43 8.78
C THR A 36 -10.77 8.32 8.44
N PHE A 37 -10.04 9.44 8.51
CA PHE A 37 -8.60 9.44 8.28
C PHE A 37 -7.82 8.72 9.39
N GLN A 38 -8.22 8.89 10.66
CA GLN A 38 -7.64 8.15 11.78
C GLN A 38 -7.79 6.62 11.60
N PHE A 39 -8.98 6.17 11.22
CA PHE A 39 -9.22 4.76 10.91
C PHE A 39 -8.34 4.28 9.76
N TYR A 40 -8.22 5.07 8.69
CA TYR A 40 -7.33 4.76 7.57
C TYR A 40 -5.88 4.61 8.02
N LEU A 41 -5.32 5.55 8.79
CA LEU A 41 -3.93 5.49 9.26
C LEU A 41 -3.65 4.22 10.08
N LEU A 42 -4.59 3.83 10.96
CA LEU A 42 -4.47 2.60 11.75
C LEU A 42 -4.46 1.36 10.86
N GLN A 43 -5.35 1.31 9.85
CA GLN A 43 -5.40 0.19 8.92
C GLN A 43 -4.18 0.16 8.00
N ASP A 44 -3.73 1.31 7.50
CA ASP A 44 -2.60 1.40 6.58
C ASP A 44 -1.29 1.01 7.28
N TYR A 45 -1.12 1.34 8.56
CA TYR A 45 0.00 0.83 9.37
C TYR A 45 0.04 -0.71 9.42
N LEU A 46 -1.11 -1.36 9.66
CA LEU A 46 -1.19 -2.83 9.65
C LEU A 46 -0.95 -3.40 8.25
N TYR A 47 -1.46 -2.73 7.21
CA TYR A 47 -1.25 -3.11 5.82
C TYR A 47 0.24 -3.07 5.46
N LEU A 48 0.94 -1.98 5.79
CA LEU A 48 2.36 -1.78 5.49
C LEU A 48 3.25 -2.84 6.15
N PHE A 49 2.89 -3.28 7.37
CA PHE A 49 3.61 -4.37 8.03
C PHE A 49 3.53 -5.68 7.26
N GLU A 50 2.35 -6.07 6.77
CA GLU A 50 2.20 -7.26 5.93
C GLU A 50 2.79 -7.06 4.53
N TYR A 51 2.67 -5.86 3.97
CA TYR A 51 3.25 -5.49 2.67
C TYR A 51 4.78 -5.63 2.69
N ALA A 52 5.45 -5.21 3.77
CA ALA A 52 6.87 -5.41 3.98
C ALA A 52 7.27 -6.90 3.98
N LYS A 53 6.42 -7.81 4.45
CA LYS A 53 6.68 -9.26 4.39
C LYS A 53 6.62 -9.80 2.97
N VAL A 54 5.75 -9.24 2.11
CA VAL A 54 5.69 -9.59 0.68
C VAL A 54 7.01 -9.21 -0.01
N PHE A 55 7.58 -8.06 0.30
CA PHE A 55 8.93 -7.69 -0.19
C PHE A 55 10.03 -8.61 0.33
N ALA A 56 9.97 -9.03 1.60
CA ALA A 56 10.89 -10.02 2.14
C ALA A 56 10.84 -11.33 1.35
N LEU A 57 9.63 -11.77 0.98
CA LEU A 57 9.42 -12.97 0.17
C LEU A 57 9.93 -12.80 -1.26
N ALA A 58 9.78 -11.60 -1.85
CA ALA A 58 10.37 -11.27 -3.14
C ALA A 58 11.91 -11.32 -3.11
N ALA A 59 12.51 -10.74 -2.07
CA ALA A 59 13.95 -10.79 -1.82
C ALA A 59 14.44 -12.25 -1.73
N ALA A 60 13.75 -13.08 -0.94
CA ALA A 60 14.09 -14.50 -0.79
C ALA A 60 13.98 -15.31 -2.10
N LYS A 61 13.16 -14.86 -3.06
CA LYS A 61 12.94 -15.51 -4.36
C LYS A 61 13.72 -14.88 -5.51
N SER A 62 14.58 -13.89 -5.24
CA SER A 62 15.32 -13.16 -6.27
C SER A 62 16.36 -14.02 -6.97
N ASP A 63 16.48 -13.87 -8.29
CA ASP A 63 17.40 -14.68 -9.11
C ASP A 63 18.82 -14.09 -9.20
N ASN A 64 19.01 -12.83 -8.79
CA ASN A 64 20.29 -12.15 -8.85
C ASN A 64 20.41 -11.05 -7.79
N GLU A 65 21.65 -10.62 -7.55
CA GLU A 65 22.02 -9.60 -6.57
C GLU A 65 21.26 -8.28 -6.76
N HIS A 66 21.09 -7.84 -8.01
CA HIS A 66 20.40 -6.58 -8.30
C HIS A 66 18.93 -6.62 -7.87
N GLN A 67 18.21 -7.71 -8.16
CA GLN A 67 16.83 -7.89 -7.71
C GLN A 67 16.74 -7.97 -6.18
N LEU A 68 17.61 -8.78 -5.57
CA LEU A 68 17.67 -8.95 -4.12
C LEU A 68 17.85 -7.58 -3.43
N PHE A 69 18.82 -6.79 -3.90
CA PHE A 69 19.09 -5.46 -3.37
C PHE A 69 17.86 -4.55 -3.44
N HIS A 70 17.18 -4.48 -4.59
CA HIS A 70 16.02 -3.62 -4.77
C HIS A 70 14.85 -4.01 -3.85
N PHE A 71 14.58 -5.29 -3.65
CA PHE A 71 13.50 -5.71 -2.76
C PHE A 71 13.83 -5.46 -1.30
N VAL A 72 15.09 -5.66 -0.88
CA VAL A 72 15.55 -5.33 0.48
C VAL A 72 15.49 -3.83 0.73
N GLU A 73 15.92 -3.02 -0.24
CA GLU A 73 15.85 -1.55 -0.15
C GLU A 73 14.39 -1.07 -0.04
N ALA A 74 13.49 -1.59 -0.87
CA ALA A 74 12.07 -1.27 -0.81
C ALA A 74 11.44 -1.69 0.53
N GLN A 75 11.77 -2.89 1.02
CA GLN A 75 11.33 -3.36 2.33
C GLN A 75 11.81 -2.44 3.46
N TYR A 76 13.09 -2.06 3.41
CA TYR A 76 13.69 -1.14 4.37
C TYR A 76 12.98 0.21 4.35
N SER A 77 12.71 0.77 3.16
CA SER A 77 11.99 2.04 3.02
C SER A 77 10.60 1.97 3.66
N ILE A 78 9.87 0.86 3.52
CA ILE A 78 8.57 0.69 4.18
C ILE A 78 8.76 0.70 5.71
N LEU A 79 9.66 -0.12 6.23
CA LEU A 79 9.81 -0.33 7.68
C LEU A 79 10.43 0.87 8.41
N ALA A 80 11.43 1.52 7.81
CA ALA A 80 12.24 2.54 8.45
C ALA A 80 11.82 3.97 8.06
N THR A 81 11.14 4.16 6.92
CA THR A 81 10.71 5.50 6.48
C THR A 81 9.20 5.64 6.61
N GLU A 82 8.45 4.74 5.98
CA GLU A 82 7.00 4.90 5.83
C GLU A 82 6.23 4.62 7.13
N LEU A 83 6.64 3.60 7.89
CA LEU A 83 6.05 3.32 9.21
C LEU A 83 6.35 4.43 10.23
N ASP A 84 7.53 5.06 10.16
CA ASP A 84 7.86 6.19 11.03
C ASP A 84 7.04 7.43 10.70
N LEU A 85 6.84 7.71 9.41
CA LEU A 85 5.91 8.75 8.97
C LEU A 85 4.48 8.48 9.44
N HIS A 86 4.02 7.23 9.35
CA HIS A 86 2.71 6.82 9.88
C HIS A 86 2.59 7.08 11.38
N ARG A 87 3.62 6.72 12.18
CA ARG A 87 3.63 6.98 13.62
C ARG A 87 3.54 8.48 13.92
N GLN A 88 4.21 9.33 13.13
CA GLN A 88 4.10 10.78 13.26
C GLN A 88 2.67 11.26 12.95
N TYR A 89 2.07 10.84 11.83
CA TYR A 89 0.69 11.20 11.51
C TYR A 89 -0.31 10.73 12.57
N MET A 90 -0.12 9.56 13.18
CA MET A 90 -0.97 9.10 14.28
C MET A 90 -0.93 10.06 15.47
N LEU A 91 0.25 10.60 15.81
CA LEU A 91 0.40 11.60 16.87
C LEU A 91 -0.29 12.92 16.49
N ASP A 92 -0.06 13.43 15.28
CA ASP A 92 -0.64 14.68 14.79
C ASP A 92 -2.18 14.63 14.75
N TYR A 93 -2.72 13.44 14.48
CA TYR A 93 -4.16 13.21 14.45
C TYR A 93 -4.74 12.82 15.81
N ALA A 94 -3.94 12.84 16.89
CA ALA A 94 -4.38 12.49 18.26
C ALA A 94 -5.02 11.09 18.34
N ILE A 95 -4.40 10.10 17.70
CA ILE A 95 -4.74 8.68 17.87
C ILE A 95 -4.02 8.18 19.12
N GLU A 96 -4.75 7.50 20.01
CA GLU A 96 -4.17 7.06 21.27
C GLU A 96 -3.27 5.83 21.07
N LYS A 97 -2.21 5.73 21.89
CA LYS A 97 -1.27 4.60 21.84
C LYS A 97 -1.96 3.26 22.12
N GLU A 98 -3.05 3.26 22.87
CA GLU A 98 -3.83 2.06 23.16
C GLU A 98 -4.63 1.58 21.95
N GLU A 99 -5.17 2.50 21.14
CA GLU A 99 -5.80 2.16 19.85
C GLU A 99 -4.79 1.47 18.92
N PHE A 100 -3.55 1.95 18.90
CA PHE A 100 -2.47 1.34 18.11
C PHE A 100 -2.17 -0.11 18.50
N ASN A 101 -2.12 -0.42 19.79
CA ASN A 101 -1.77 -1.75 20.27
C ASN A 101 -2.92 -2.76 20.14
N THR A 102 -4.15 -2.28 19.99
CA THR A 102 -5.36 -3.13 20.03
C THR A 102 -6.06 -3.25 18.69
N VAL A 103 -5.80 -2.31 17.75
CA VAL A 103 -6.45 -2.33 16.44
C VAL A 103 -6.21 -3.64 15.71
N GLN A 104 -7.28 -4.17 15.13
CA GLN A 104 -7.25 -5.38 14.31
C GLN A 104 -7.42 -5.01 12.83
N PRO A 105 -6.81 -5.78 11.92
CA PRO A 105 -7.03 -5.57 10.50
C PRO A 105 -8.50 -5.82 10.17
N SER A 106 -9.09 -4.90 9.42
CA SER A 106 -10.42 -5.08 8.85
C SER A 106 -10.43 -6.28 7.89
N PHE A 107 -11.63 -6.78 7.58
CA PHE A 107 -11.79 -7.86 6.60
C PHE A 107 -11.12 -7.52 5.25
N TYR A 108 -11.28 -6.29 4.76
CA TYR A 108 -10.69 -5.86 3.50
C TYR A 108 -9.16 -5.81 3.54
N ASN A 109 -8.59 -5.26 4.63
CA ASN A 109 -7.15 -5.21 4.83
C ASN A 109 -6.56 -6.63 4.84
N ARG A 110 -7.11 -7.51 5.70
CA ARG A 110 -6.66 -8.90 5.80
C ARG A 110 -6.81 -9.66 4.49
N SER A 111 -7.91 -9.45 3.76
CA SER A 111 -8.14 -10.10 2.46
C SER A 111 -7.10 -9.67 1.43
N TYR A 112 -6.77 -8.38 1.39
CA TYR A 112 -5.79 -7.87 0.44
C TYR A 112 -4.38 -8.38 0.75
N THR A 113 -3.93 -8.26 1.99
CA THR A 113 -2.59 -8.68 2.40
C THR A 113 -2.41 -10.20 2.33
N ALA A 114 -3.41 -10.98 2.75
CA ALA A 114 -3.39 -12.43 2.61
C ALA A 114 -3.33 -12.88 1.15
N ASN A 115 -4.03 -12.19 0.24
CA ASN A 115 -3.95 -12.49 -1.19
C ASN A 115 -2.54 -12.25 -1.75
N MET A 116 -1.91 -11.11 -1.41
CA MET A 116 -0.53 -10.83 -1.85
C MET A 116 0.47 -11.85 -1.32
N LEU A 117 0.35 -12.22 -0.04
CA LEU A 117 1.19 -13.25 0.57
C LEU A 117 0.96 -14.63 -0.07
N ALA A 118 -0.29 -15.01 -0.33
CA ALA A 118 -0.61 -16.27 -0.97
C ALA A 118 -0.01 -16.36 -2.38
N ILE A 119 -0.14 -15.30 -3.19
CA ILE A 119 0.51 -15.18 -4.51
C ILE A 119 2.02 -15.28 -4.38
N GLY A 120 2.62 -14.60 -3.40
CA GLY A 120 4.07 -14.67 -3.21
C GLY A 120 4.56 -16.04 -2.78
N HIS A 121 3.79 -16.77 -1.99
CA HIS A 121 4.16 -18.13 -1.58
C HIS A 121 4.10 -19.11 -2.76
N SER A 122 3.03 -19.07 -3.57
CA SER A 122 2.80 -20.01 -4.67
C SER A 122 3.48 -19.64 -5.99
N GLY A 123 3.80 -18.36 -6.21
CA GLY A 123 4.41 -17.84 -7.44
C GLY A 123 5.89 -17.49 -7.32
N GLY A 124 6.44 -16.92 -8.39
CA GLY A 124 7.81 -16.38 -8.45
C GLY A 124 7.85 -14.86 -8.32
N VAL A 125 9.00 -14.27 -8.63
CA VAL A 125 9.22 -12.81 -8.56
C VAL A 125 8.26 -12.04 -9.45
N ALA A 126 7.94 -12.56 -10.65
CA ALA A 126 7.03 -11.91 -11.58
C ALA A 126 5.61 -11.77 -11.02
N GLU A 127 5.08 -12.84 -10.42
CA GLU A 127 3.76 -12.85 -9.77
C GLU A 127 3.73 -11.90 -8.57
N ILE A 128 4.81 -11.87 -7.77
CA ILE A 128 4.92 -10.93 -6.64
C ILE A 128 4.89 -9.48 -7.14
N ILE A 129 5.72 -9.14 -8.14
CA ILE A 129 5.73 -7.79 -8.73
C ILE A 129 4.35 -7.41 -9.22
N ALA A 130 3.65 -8.30 -9.91
CA ALA A 130 2.29 -8.06 -10.40
C ALA A 130 1.29 -7.80 -9.26
N ALA A 131 1.45 -8.47 -8.12
CA ALA A 131 0.58 -8.29 -6.94
C ALA A 131 0.85 -6.98 -6.18
N ILE A 132 2.10 -6.53 -6.08
CA ILE A 132 2.47 -5.32 -5.32
C ILE A 132 2.38 -4.03 -6.14
N LEU A 133 2.60 -4.10 -7.47
CA LEU A 133 2.67 -2.93 -8.35
C LEU A 133 1.44 -2.00 -8.28
N PRO A 134 0.18 -2.50 -8.18
CA PRO A 134 -0.99 -1.64 -8.11
C PRO A 134 -0.95 -0.67 -6.92
N CYS A 135 -0.42 -1.08 -5.76
CA CYS A 135 -0.35 -0.23 -4.57
C CYS A 135 0.50 1.02 -4.86
N ALA A 136 1.76 0.85 -5.25
CA ALA A 136 2.66 1.98 -5.52
C ALA A 136 2.15 2.86 -6.67
N TRP A 137 1.63 2.25 -7.74
CA TRP A 137 1.25 2.99 -8.94
C TRP A 137 -0.05 3.77 -8.76
N THR A 138 -1.07 3.20 -8.10
CA THR A 138 -2.31 3.93 -7.81
C THR A 138 -2.08 5.11 -6.88
N TYR A 139 -1.30 4.94 -5.81
CA TYR A 139 -0.94 6.04 -4.90
C TYR A 139 -0.22 7.18 -5.63
N TYR A 140 0.78 6.88 -6.46
CA TYR A 140 1.47 7.89 -7.27
C TYR A 140 0.51 8.61 -8.23
N ASP A 141 -0.31 7.86 -8.96
CA ASP A 141 -1.24 8.41 -9.96
C ASP A 141 -2.31 9.29 -9.30
N TYR A 142 -2.91 8.84 -8.21
CA TYR A 142 -3.94 9.58 -7.48
C TYR A 142 -3.36 10.84 -6.85
N ALA A 143 -2.23 10.75 -6.15
CA ALA A 143 -1.57 11.92 -5.57
C ALA A 143 -1.19 12.95 -6.64
N SER A 144 -0.68 12.49 -7.80
CA SER A 144 -0.34 13.36 -8.93
C SER A 144 -1.56 14.07 -9.51
N ARG A 145 -2.72 13.41 -9.57
CA ARG A 145 -3.98 14.01 -10.03
C ARG A 145 -4.53 15.01 -9.00
N LEU A 146 -4.45 14.69 -7.71
CA LEU A 146 -4.89 15.59 -6.64
C LEU A 146 -4.04 16.86 -6.58
N LYS A 147 -2.71 16.74 -6.72
CA LYS A 147 -1.78 17.90 -6.72
C LYS A 147 -2.04 18.92 -7.84
N LYS A 148 -2.62 18.48 -8.96
CA LYS A 148 -2.91 19.33 -10.13
C LYS A 148 -4.21 20.14 -9.99
N ARG A 149 -4.99 19.87 -8.94
CA ARG A 149 -6.24 20.59 -8.64
C ARG A 149 -5.96 21.73 -7.69
#